data_AF-A0AA88N5T5-F1
#
_entry.id   AF-A0AA88N5T5-F1
#
_cell.length_a   1.000
_cell.length_b   1.000
_cell.length_c   1.000
_cell.angle_alpha   90.00
_cell.angle_beta   90.00
_cell.angle_gamma   90.00
#
_symmetry.space_group_name_H-M   'P 1'
#
loop_
_entity.id
_entity.type
_entity.pdbx_description
1 polymer ?
#
loop_
_entity_poly.entity_id
_entity_poly.type
_entity_poly.pdbx_seq_one_letter_code
_entity_poly.pdbx_strand_id
1 'polypeptide(L)'
;MKLLRSSMQLCQTLFLFFSLFDMTQGSSQLVRVVPVENDSIFQHDVYQCITEPEMENPKYSWSRKDWSGLPEGVKAERDFLYFLTSTPDHNGLYICEVTEKKLPGKM
;
A
#
# COMPACT_ATOMS: atom_id res chain seq x y z
N MET A 1 6.21 60.74 1.35
CA MET A 1 6.72 59.45 1.86
C MET A 1 5.52 58.59 2.21
N LYS A 2 4.88 57.85 1.28
CA LYS A 2 5.27 56.56 0.68
C LYS A 2 5.59 55.44 1.68
N LEU A 3 4.71 55.14 2.65
CA LEU A 3 4.87 53.97 3.53
C LEU A 3 3.52 53.34 3.94
N LEU A 4 2.61 53.02 3.00
CA LEU A 4 1.38 52.25 3.31
C LEU A 4 0.94 51.29 2.19
N ARG A 5 1.84 50.89 1.27
CA ARG A 5 1.50 49.99 0.13
C ARG A 5 2.19 48.62 0.17
N SER A 6 3.01 48.33 1.18
CA SER A 6 3.86 47.12 1.20
C SER A 6 3.24 45.90 1.88
N SER A 7 2.10 46.05 2.59
CA SER A 7 1.52 44.95 3.38
C SER A 7 0.61 44.02 2.57
N MET A 8 -0.03 44.50 1.50
CA MET A 8 -1.00 43.71 0.72
C MET A 8 -0.37 42.88 -0.39
N GLN A 9 0.85 43.23 -0.83
CA GLN A 9 1.51 42.58 -1.97
C GLN A 9 2.20 41.26 -1.60
N LEU A 10 2.69 41.14 -0.37
CA LEU A 10 3.37 39.94 0.16
C LEU A 10 2.38 38.78 0.42
N CYS A 11 1.11 39.09 0.69
CA CYS A 11 0.09 38.06 0.95
C CYS A 11 -0.40 37.38 -0.36
N GLN A 12 -0.53 38.14 -1.46
CA GLN A 12 -0.93 37.60 -2.76
C GLN A 12 0.13 36.69 -3.39
N THR A 13 1.42 36.95 -3.15
CA THR A 13 2.51 36.12 -3.68
C THR A 13 2.64 34.78 -2.94
N LEU A 14 2.34 34.73 -1.64
CA LEU A 14 2.30 33.45 -0.90
C LEU A 14 1.11 32.58 -1.34
N PHE A 15 -0.05 33.17 -1.65
CA PHE A 15 -1.24 32.41 -2.04
C PHE A 15 -1.05 31.64 -3.36
N LEU A 16 -0.38 32.23 -4.35
CA LEU A 16 -0.14 31.58 -5.65
C LEU A 16 0.86 30.41 -5.55
N PHE A 17 1.80 30.44 -4.59
CA PHE A 17 2.71 29.32 -4.34
C PHE A 17 2.00 28.13 -3.67
N PHE A 18 1.05 28.39 -2.77
CA PHE A 18 0.25 27.32 -2.16
C PHE A 18 -0.68 26.62 -3.16
N SER A 19 -1.12 27.30 -4.23
CA SER A 19 -1.96 26.69 -5.27
C SER A 19 -1.22 25.77 -6.24
N LEU A 20 0.12 25.86 -6.32
CA LEU A 20 0.95 25.04 -7.22
C LEU A 20 1.50 23.79 -6.52
N PHE A 21 1.63 23.82 -5.19
CA PHE A 21 1.87 22.65 -4.37
C PHE A 21 0.54 22.08 -3.87
N ASP A 22 -0.35 21.74 -4.80
CA ASP A 22 -1.31 20.67 -4.54
C ASP A 22 -0.48 19.39 -4.44
N MET A 23 -0.03 19.14 -3.22
CA MET A 23 0.56 17.91 -2.75
C MET A 23 -0.26 16.78 -3.35
N THR A 24 0.37 15.96 -4.19
CA THR A 24 -0.23 14.73 -4.69
C THR A 24 -0.78 13.97 -3.49
N GLN A 25 -2.10 13.98 -3.33
CA GLN A 25 -2.79 13.32 -2.24
C GLN A 25 -2.62 11.82 -2.43
N GLY A 26 -1.49 11.29 -1.97
CA GLY A 26 -1.23 9.87 -1.88
C GLY A 26 -2.28 9.28 -0.96
N SER A 27 -3.33 8.72 -1.55
CA SER A 27 -4.35 7.96 -0.82
C SER A 27 -3.66 6.76 -0.20
N SER A 28 -3.32 6.84 1.10
CA SER A 28 -2.78 5.72 1.85
C SER A 28 -3.89 4.67 2.01
N GLN A 29 -3.95 3.71 1.10
CA GLN A 29 -4.92 2.61 1.16
C GLN A 29 -4.57 1.69 2.33
N LEU A 30 -5.56 1.29 3.13
CA LEU A 30 -5.33 0.39 4.25
C LEU A 30 -5.20 -1.06 3.75
N VAL A 31 -3.99 -1.59 3.83
CA VAL A 31 -3.67 -2.99 3.49
C VAL A 31 -3.34 -3.75 4.78
N ARG A 32 -3.92 -4.93 4.97
CA ARG A 32 -3.64 -5.79 6.13
C ARG A 32 -3.42 -7.24 5.71
N VAL A 33 -2.54 -7.95 6.39
CA VAL A 33 -2.31 -9.39 6.17
C VAL A 33 -2.93 -10.17 7.31
N VAL A 34 -3.67 -11.24 6.99
CA VAL A 34 -4.32 -12.12 7.96
C VAL A 34 -3.99 -13.59 7.67
N PRO A 35 -3.86 -14.46 8.69
CA PRO A 35 -3.80 -15.90 8.45
C PRO A 35 -5.15 -16.38 7.90
N VAL A 36 -5.12 -17.31 6.96
CA VAL A 36 -6.32 -17.99 6.48
C VAL A 36 -6.57 -19.16 7.42
N GLU A 37 -7.61 -19.04 8.25
CA GLU A 37 -8.10 -20.16 9.05
C GLU A 37 -8.60 -21.24 8.10
N ASN A 38 -7.85 -22.35 8.03
CA ASN A 38 -8.24 -23.49 7.23
C ASN A 38 -8.69 -24.59 8.18
N ASP A 39 -9.89 -25.11 7.95
CA ASP A 39 -10.42 -26.28 8.63
C ASP A 39 -9.62 -27.52 8.21
N SER A 40 -8.40 -27.68 8.74
CA SER A 40 -7.63 -28.93 8.82
C SER A 40 -7.31 -29.73 7.53
N ILE A 41 -7.70 -29.26 6.33
CA ILE A 41 -7.49 -30.01 5.07
C ILE A 41 -6.19 -29.59 4.35
N PHE A 42 -5.71 -28.36 4.56
CA PHE A 42 -4.46 -27.89 3.97
C PHE A 42 -3.37 -27.89 5.04
N GLN A 43 -2.34 -28.70 4.83
CA GLN A 43 -1.19 -28.83 5.74
C GLN A 43 -0.18 -27.66 5.59
N HIS A 44 -0.57 -26.58 4.93
CA HIS A 44 0.29 -25.47 4.55
C HIS A 44 -0.21 -24.19 5.21
N ASP A 45 0.71 -23.37 5.71
CA ASP A 45 0.36 -22.06 6.25
C ASP A 45 0.03 -21.11 5.10
N VAL A 46 -1.11 -20.44 5.20
CA VAL A 46 -1.59 -19.52 4.17
C VAL A 46 -1.94 -18.18 4.80
N TYR A 47 -1.50 -17.11 4.14
CA TYR A 47 -1.79 -15.74 4.53
C TYR A 47 -2.46 -15.01 3.38
N GLN A 48 -3.43 -14.16 3.71
CA GLN A 48 -4.15 -13.35 2.75
C GLN A 48 -3.93 -11.86 2.99
N CYS A 49 -3.71 -11.12 1.91
CA CYS A 49 -3.62 -9.68 1.88
C CYS A 49 -5.00 -9.09 1.63
N ILE A 50 -5.59 -8.49 2.65
CA ILE A 50 -6.90 -7.87 2.59
C ILE A 50 -6.75 -6.37 2.36
N THR A 51 -7.53 -5.91 1.39
CA THR A 51 -7.61 -4.53 0.95
C THR A 51 -8.96 -3.92 1.29
N GLU A 52 -9.09 -2.61 1.08
CA GLU A 52 -10.39 -1.94 1.12
C GLU A 52 -11.35 -2.51 0.04
N PRO A 53 -12.67 -2.57 0.31
CA PRO A 53 -13.63 -3.14 -0.64
C PRO A 53 -13.87 -2.26 -1.89
N GLU A 54 -13.44 -0.99 -1.86
CA GLU A 54 -13.66 -0.03 -2.94
C GLU A 54 -12.59 -0.10 -4.06
N MET A 55 -11.62 -1.02 -3.94
CA MET A 55 -10.58 -1.22 -4.96
C MET A 55 -11.14 -1.91 -6.21
N GLU A 56 -11.05 -1.28 -7.37
CA GLU A 56 -11.32 -1.96 -8.63
C GLU A 56 -10.05 -2.61 -9.18
N ASN A 57 -10.07 -3.93 -9.38
CA ASN A 57 -8.97 -4.73 -9.94
C ASN A 57 -7.61 -4.52 -9.22
N PRO A 58 -7.51 -4.74 -7.90
CA PRO A 58 -6.25 -4.61 -7.18
C PRO A 58 -5.20 -5.59 -7.71
N LYS A 59 -3.98 -5.09 -7.90
CA LYS A 59 -2.81 -5.90 -8.24
C LYS A 59 -1.94 -6.08 -7.02
N TYR A 60 -1.70 -7.33 -6.66
CA TYR A 60 -0.94 -7.72 -5.47
C TYR A 60 0.49 -8.10 -5.85
N SER A 61 1.43 -7.67 -5.03
CA SER A 61 2.84 -8.05 -5.09
C SER A 61 3.28 -8.49 -3.71
N TRP A 62 3.96 -9.63 -3.63
CA TRP A 62 4.50 -10.15 -2.37
C TRP A 62 6.01 -10.16 -2.44
N SER A 63 6.64 -9.70 -1.36
CA SER A 63 8.09 -9.69 -1.23
C SER A 63 8.51 -9.96 0.21
N ARG A 64 9.76 -10.38 0.40
CA ARG A 64 10.40 -10.30 1.71
C ARG A 64 10.97 -8.90 1.90
N LYS A 65 10.91 -8.41 3.13
CA LYS A 65 11.46 -7.10 3.51
C LYS A 65 12.98 -6.98 3.28
N ASP A 66 13.70 -8.10 3.27
CA ASP A 66 15.14 -8.15 3.00
C ASP A 66 15.49 -8.17 1.50
N TRP A 67 14.50 -8.05 0.62
CA TRP A 67 14.64 -8.02 -0.83
C TRP A 67 15.29 -9.27 -1.44
N SER A 68 15.39 -10.39 -0.71
CA SER A 68 16.00 -11.64 -1.21
C SER A 68 15.11 -12.42 -2.18
N GLY A 69 13.92 -11.91 -2.51
CA GLY A 69 12.88 -12.66 -3.20
C GLY A 69 12.18 -13.67 -2.28
N LEU A 70 11.19 -14.39 -2.82
CA LEU A 70 10.51 -15.44 -2.07
C LEU A 70 11.37 -16.72 -2.07
N PRO A 71 11.63 -17.32 -0.88
CA PRO A 71 12.43 -18.53 -0.78
C PRO A 71 11.71 -19.73 -1.39
N GLU A 72 12.46 -20.80 -1.67
CA GLU A 72 11.89 -22.06 -2.15
C GLU A 72 10.85 -22.60 -1.15
N GLY A 73 9.74 -23.13 -1.67
CA GLY A 73 8.61 -23.58 -0.86
C GLY A 73 7.65 -22.46 -0.45
N VAL A 74 7.94 -21.20 -0.76
CA VAL A 74 7.00 -20.07 -0.58
C VAL A 74 6.52 -19.59 -1.95
N LYS A 75 5.19 -19.55 -2.14
CA LYS A 75 4.56 -19.13 -3.40
C LYS A 75 3.57 -18.02 -3.15
N ALA A 76 3.64 -16.96 -3.96
CA ALA A 76 2.61 -15.93 -4.01
C ALA A 76 1.65 -16.18 -5.18
N GLU A 77 0.35 -16.03 -4.92
CA GLU A 77 -0.68 -16.10 -5.95
C GLU A 77 -1.79 -15.09 -5.63
N ARG A 78 -1.87 -14.01 -6.41
CA ARG A 78 -2.78 -12.88 -6.16
C ARG A 78 -2.60 -12.36 -4.72
N ASP A 79 -3.69 -12.29 -3.99
CA ASP A 79 -3.80 -11.83 -2.61
C ASP A 79 -3.31 -12.87 -1.59
N PHE A 80 -2.87 -14.05 -2.01
CA PHE A 80 -2.43 -15.12 -1.11
C PHE A 80 -0.92 -15.37 -1.14
N LEU A 81 -0.38 -15.70 0.02
CA LEU A 81 0.96 -16.20 0.24
C LEU A 81 0.89 -17.60 0.87
N TYR A 82 1.47 -18.58 0.20
CA TYR A 82 1.46 -19.98 0.58
C TYR A 82 2.84 -20.42 1.03
N PHE A 83 2.91 -21.08 2.18
CA PHE A 83 4.08 -21.79 2.67
C PHE A 83 3.85 -23.28 2.48
N LEU A 84 4.29 -23.81 1.33
CA LEU A 84 4.11 -25.21 0.93
C LEU A 84 4.95 -26.18 1.77
N THR A 85 5.96 -25.67 2.43
CA THR A 85 6.75 -26.38 3.45
C THR A 85 7.00 -25.40 4.59
N SER A 86 7.27 -25.91 5.80
CA SER A 86 7.65 -25.09 6.94
C SER A 86 9.11 -25.35 7.26
N THR A 87 9.99 -24.39 6.97
CA THR A 87 11.42 -24.49 7.27
C THR A 87 11.89 -23.24 8.02
N PRO A 88 12.98 -23.32 8.80
CA PRO A 88 13.54 -22.14 9.48
C PRO A 88 13.95 -21.00 8.53
N ASP A 89 14.27 -21.31 7.28
CA ASP A 89 14.67 -20.33 6.26
C ASP A 89 13.50 -19.42 5.82
N HIS A 90 12.28 -19.86 6.06
CA HIS A 90 11.06 -19.10 5.81
C HIS A 90 10.79 -18.03 6.87
N ASN A 91 11.56 -18.02 7.97
CA ASN A 91 11.42 -16.97 8.97
C ASN A 91 11.84 -15.61 8.41
N GLY A 92 11.02 -14.60 8.66
CA GLY A 92 11.25 -13.24 8.22
C GLY A 92 9.99 -12.40 8.17
N LEU A 93 10.14 -11.18 7.67
CA LEU A 93 9.02 -10.29 7.44
C LEU A 93 8.64 -10.29 5.95
N TYR A 94 7.38 -10.59 5.68
CA TYR A 94 6.80 -10.55 4.35
C TYR A 94 5.92 -9.31 4.21
N ILE A 95 5.95 -8.71 3.03
CA ILE A 95 5.24 -7.48 2.70
C ILE A 95 4.32 -7.79 1.51
N CYS A 96 3.05 -7.45 1.66
CA CYS A 96 2.12 -7.34 0.55
C CYS A 96 2.01 -5.87 0.14
N GLU A 97 2.30 -5.60 -1.13
CA GLU A 97 2.05 -4.31 -1.76
C GLU A 97 0.87 -4.45 -2.72
N VAL A 98 0.00 -3.44 -2.69
CA VAL A 98 -1.17 -3.40 -3.56
C VAL A 98 -1.10 -2.16 -4.42
N THR A 99 -1.24 -2.35 -5.72
CA THR A 99 -1.35 -1.24 -6.68
C THR A 99 -2.77 -1.21 -7.23
N GLU A 100 -3.40 -0.04 -7.08
CA GLU A 100 -4.77 0.21 -7.51
C GLU A 100 -4.85 1.14 -8.71
N LYS A 101 -6.01 1.10 -9.39
CA LYS A 101 -6.61 2.30 -9.96
C LYS A 101 -7.79 2.70 -9.07
N LYS A 102 -7.64 3.79 -8.31
CA LYS A 102 -8.74 4.32 -7.51
C LYS A 102 -9.86 4.77 -8.45
N LEU A 103 -11.04 4.18 -8.35
CA LEU A 103 -12.22 4.71 -9.03
C LEU A 103 -12.60 6.05 -8.38
N PRO A 104 -12.84 7.13 -9.15
CA PRO A 104 -13.37 8.35 -8.57
C PRO A 104 -14.75 8.04 -7.98
N GLY A 105 -14.92 8.41 -6.70
CA GLY A 105 -16.14 8.17 -5.94
C GLY A 105 -17.38 8.58 -6.73
N LYS A 106 -18.35 7.67 -6.81
CA LYS A 106 -19.65 7.95 -7.40
C LYS A 106 -20.36 8.96 -6.49
N MET A 107 -20.68 10.12 -7.07
CA MET A 107 -21.34 11.27 -6.42
C MET A 107 -22.68 10.92 -5.77
#